data_AF-A0A537R685-F1
#
_entry.id   AF-A0A537R685-F1
#
_cell.length_a   1.000
_cell.length_b   1.000
_cell.length_c   1.000
_cell.angle_alpha   90.00
_cell.angle_beta   90.00
_cell.angle_gamma   90.00
#
_symmetry.space_group_name_H-M   'P 1'
#
loop_
_entity.id
_entity.type
_entity.pdbx_description
1 polymer ?
#
loop_
_entity_poly.entity_id
_entity_poly.type
_entity_poly.pdbx_seq_one_letter_code
_entity_poly.pdbx_strand_id
1 'polypeptide(L)'
;MIVLFTDFGLEGPYIGQVKAVLHQIAPGVPVVDLFADLPAAKPQPAAYLLAVYGAWFPPGTIILAVVDPGVGGERAAVVVEADSRWYVGPDNGLFELVTRRADRPRTWEISARPEAISASFHGRDLFAPAAGLLARGEPPAGRLRPEGVFRRPDWPDDLAEIVYILAPGGTLSWRRLCSL
;
A
#
# COMPACT_ATOMS: atom_id res chain seq x y z
N MET A 1 -10.86 -6.25 -7.36
CA MET A 1 -10.87 -6.59 -5.92
C MET A 1 -9.95 -5.63 -5.19
N ILE A 2 -10.09 -5.54 -3.87
CA ILE A 2 -9.23 -4.72 -3.02
C ILE A 2 -8.44 -5.66 -2.10
N VAL A 3 -7.14 -5.43 -1.98
CA VAL A 3 -6.22 -6.19 -1.13
C VAL A 3 -5.67 -5.28 -0.05
N LEU A 4 -5.75 -5.70 1.21
CA LEU A 4 -5.18 -4.97 2.35
C LEU A 4 -3.77 -5.49 2.64
N PHE A 5 -2.82 -4.56 2.72
CA PHE A 5 -1.40 -4.82 2.97
C PHE A 5 -0.90 -3.85 4.06
N THR A 6 -1.03 -4.23 5.34
CA THR A 6 -0.82 -3.30 6.46
C THR A 6 -0.06 -3.90 7.63
N ASP A 7 0.39 -3.04 8.55
CA ASP A 7 0.99 -3.38 9.85
C ASP A 7 0.04 -3.17 11.04
N PHE A 8 -1.28 -3.16 10.80
CA PHE A 8 -2.28 -2.77 11.81
C PHE A 8 -2.52 -3.79 12.93
N GLY A 9 -2.05 -5.01 12.75
CA GLY A 9 -2.46 -6.18 13.52
C GLY A 9 -3.81 -6.73 13.11
N LEU A 10 -4.02 -8.01 13.42
CA LEU A 10 -5.35 -8.65 13.41
C LEU A 10 -6.11 -8.37 14.72
N GLU A 11 -5.39 -7.95 15.76
CA GLU A 11 -5.96 -7.56 17.04
C GLU A 11 -6.43 -6.11 16.99
N GLY A 12 -7.66 -5.86 17.43
CA GLY A 12 -8.22 -4.51 17.49
C GLY A 12 -9.06 -4.09 16.28
N PRO A 13 -9.49 -2.81 16.22
CA PRO A 13 -10.59 -2.39 15.34
C PRO A 13 -10.14 -1.92 13.96
N TYR A 14 -8.83 -1.76 13.71
CA TYR A 14 -8.31 -1.01 12.56
C TYR A 14 -8.70 -1.62 11.21
N ILE A 15 -8.48 -2.93 11.02
CA ILE A 15 -8.87 -3.63 9.78
C ILE A 15 -10.40 -3.59 9.60
N GLY A 16 -11.17 -3.79 10.67
CA GLY A 16 -12.62 -3.73 10.63
C GLY A 16 -13.14 -2.35 10.17
N GLN A 17 -12.55 -1.27 10.67
CA GLN A 17 -12.92 0.09 10.28
C GLN A 17 -12.58 0.39 8.81
N VAL A 18 -11.41 -0.05 8.32
CA VAL A 18 -11.05 0.08 6.89
C VAL A 18 -12.03 -0.69 6.02
N LYS A 19 -12.32 -1.95 6.35
CA LYS A 19 -13.28 -2.76 5.61
C LYS A 19 -14.69 -2.17 5.60
N ALA A 20 -15.13 -1.58 6.72
CA ALA A 20 -16.42 -0.92 6.80
C ALA A 20 -16.52 0.26 5.81
N VAL A 21 -15.49 1.11 5.75
CA VAL A 21 -15.43 2.22 4.78
C VAL A 21 -15.42 1.71 3.35
N LEU A 22 -14.60 0.70 3.05
CA LEU A 22 -14.55 0.08 1.72
C LEU A 22 -15.91 -0.49 1.32
N HIS A 23 -16.60 -1.17 2.23
CA HIS A 23 -17.92 -1.73 1.98
C HIS A 23 -18.99 -0.67 1.73
N GLN A 24 -18.94 0.46 2.45
CA GLN A 24 -19.86 1.57 2.24
C GLN A 24 -19.66 2.24 0.87
N ILE A 25 -18.42 2.36 0.41
CA ILE A 25 -18.09 3.09 -0.81
C ILE A 25 -18.21 2.20 -2.05
N ALA A 26 -17.75 0.95 -1.97
CA ALA A 26 -17.71 -0.02 -3.04
C ALA A 26 -18.38 -1.35 -2.62
N PRO A 27 -19.70 -1.34 -2.36
CA PRO A 27 -20.42 -2.54 -1.96
C PRO A 27 -20.30 -3.64 -3.04
N GLY A 28 -20.05 -4.87 -2.60
CA GLY A 28 -19.89 -6.02 -3.49
C GLY A 28 -18.48 -6.23 -4.06
N VAL A 29 -17.56 -5.27 -3.89
CA VAL A 29 -16.16 -5.50 -4.25
C VAL A 29 -15.49 -6.38 -3.19
N PRO A 30 -14.88 -7.53 -3.54
CA PRO A 30 -14.19 -8.37 -2.57
C PRO A 30 -12.99 -7.64 -1.94
N VAL A 31 -12.87 -7.75 -0.62
CA VAL A 31 -11.72 -7.24 0.16
C VAL A 31 -10.98 -8.43 0.79
N VAL A 32 -9.69 -8.55 0.48
CA VAL A 32 -8.82 -9.65 0.95
C VAL A 32 -7.72 -9.07 1.84
N ASP A 33 -7.49 -9.66 3.01
CA ASP A 33 -6.33 -9.31 3.85
C ASP A 33 -5.14 -10.15 3.39
N LEU A 34 -4.13 -9.51 2.80
CA LEU A 34 -2.89 -10.20 2.43
C LEU A 34 -1.91 -10.21 3.60
N PHE A 35 -1.64 -9.03 4.15
CA PHE A 35 -0.91 -8.88 5.40
C PHE A 35 -1.65 -7.90 6.28
N ALA A 36 -1.76 -8.25 7.57
CA ALA A 36 -2.17 -7.32 8.61
C ALA A 36 -1.05 -7.13 9.66
N ASP A 37 0.06 -7.85 9.54
CA ASP A 37 1.13 -7.93 10.54
C ASP A 37 2.51 -7.67 9.91
N LEU A 38 2.56 -6.81 8.89
CA LEU A 38 3.82 -6.35 8.33
C LEU A 38 4.75 -5.78 9.41
N PRO A 39 6.07 -5.72 9.15
CA PRO A 39 7.02 -5.14 10.10
C PRO A 39 6.58 -3.73 10.53
N ALA A 40 6.16 -3.60 11.79
CA ALA A 40 5.52 -2.41 12.30
C ALA A 40 6.41 -1.18 12.12
N ALA A 41 5.84 -0.11 11.57
CA ALA A 41 6.51 1.17 11.31
C ALA A 41 7.77 1.08 10.41
N LYS A 42 7.92 0.00 9.63
CA LYS A 42 9.10 -0.23 8.76
C LYS A 42 8.70 -0.31 7.27
N PRO A 43 8.53 0.85 6.58
CA PRO A 43 8.08 0.87 5.20
C PRO A 43 9.09 0.23 4.22
N GLN A 44 10.39 0.26 4.52
CA GLN A 44 11.42 -0.32 3.64
C GLN A 44 11.25 -1.84 3.49
N PRO A 45 11.37 -2.69 4.54
CA PRO A 45 11.09 -4.13 4.43
C PRO A 45 9.73 -4.45 3.80
N ALA A 46 8.68 -3.68 4.14
CA ALA A 46 7.35 -3.86 3.59
C ALA A 46 7.29 -3.60 2.07
N ALA A 47 8.08 -2.65 1.55
CA ALA A 47 8.14 -2.37 0.11
C ALA A 47 8.68 -3.57 -0.70
N TYR A 48 9.65 -4.31 -0.14
CA TYR A 48 10.19 -5.51 -0.78
C TYR A 48 9.15 -6.65 -0.80
N LEU A 49 8.44 -6.85 0.31
CA LEU A 49 7.33 -7.81 0.37
C LEU A 49 6.23 -7.42 -0.64
N LEU A 50 5.88 -6.14 -0.71
CA LEU A 50 4.87 -5.64 -1.63
C LEU A 50 5.23 -5.88 -3.10
N ALA A 51 6.51 -5.69 -3.48
CA ALA A 51 6.97 -5.90 -4.84
C ALA A 51 6.83 -7.35 -5.31
N VAL A 52 6.93 -8.32 -4.39
CA VAL A 52 6.78 -9.75 -4.71
C VAL A 52 5.32 -10.18 -4.62
N TYR A 53 4.69 -10.01 -3.46
CA TYR A 53 3.33 -10.49 -3.23
C TYR A 53 2.26 -9.67 -3.98
N GLY A 54 2.51 -8.39 -4.22
CA GLY A 54 1.61 -7.55 -5.01
C GLY A 54 1.55 -7.97 -6.47
N ALA A 55 2.66 -8.46 -7.04
CA ALA A 55 2.75 -8.90 -8.43
C ALA A 55 1.97 -10.20 -8.71
N TRP A 56 1.62 -10.98 -7.68
CA TRP A 56 0.85 -12.21 -7.84
C TRP A 56 -0.63 -11.96 -8.20
N PHE A 57 -1.19 -10.82 -7.80
CA PHE A 57 -2.60 -10.51 -8.04
C PHE A 57 -2.88 -10.22 -9.52
N PRO A 58 -4.11 -10.44 -10.01
CA PRO A 58 -4.46 -10.17 -11.40
C PRO A 58 -4.48 -8.65 -11.70
N PRO A 59 -4.36 -8.25 -12.98
CA PRO A 59 -4.59 -6.88 -13.43
C PRO A 59 -5.91 -6.30 -12.92
N GLY A 60 -5.93 -4.99 -12.65
CA GLY A 60 -7.06 -4.26 -12.09
C GLY A 60 -7.21 -4.40 -10.56
N THR A 61 -6.35 -5.17 -9.89
CA THR A 61 -6.35 -5.25 -8.43
C THR A 61 -5.90 -3.93 -7.81
N ILE A 62 -6.59 -3.51 -6.74
CA ILE A 62 -6.23 -2.34 -5.93
C ILE A 62 -5.64 -2.84 -4.61
N ILE A 63 -4.38 -2.54 -4.37
CA ILE A 63 -3.68 -2.84 -3.13
C ILE A 63 -3.71 -1.58 -2.26
N LEU A 64 -4.54 -1.60 -1.20
CA LEU A 64 -4.49 -0.61 -0.14
C LEU A 64 -3.36 -1.00 0.81
N ALA A 65 -2.25 -0.28 0.73
CA ALA A 65 -1.01 -0.60 1.43
C ALA A 65 -0.65 0.50 2.43
N VAL A 66 -0.57 0.16 3.72
CA VAL A 66 -0.30 1.12 4.79
C VAL A 66 0.66 0.55 5.81
N VAL A 67 1.89 1.07 5.78
CA VAL A 67 2.89 1.01 6.86
C VAL A 67 3.39 2.44 7.01
N ASP A 68 2.89 3.16 8.02
CA ASP A 68 2.94 4.63 8.03
C ASP A 68 3.37 5.23 9.38
N PRO A 69 4.68 5.23 9.69
CA PRO A 69 5.19 5.91 10.89
C PRO A 69 5.03 7.45 10.81
N GLY A 70 4.74 7.99 9.63
CA GLY A 70 4.59 9.44 9.40
C GLY A 70 3.13 9.91 9.30
N VAL A 71 2.16 9.09 9.75
CA VAL A 71 0.74 9.47 9.75
C VAL A 71 0.52 10.79 10.48
N GLY A 72 -0.36 11.64 9.96
CA GLY A 72 -0.60 12.99 10.49
C GLY A 72 0.51 14.02 10.20
N GLY A 73 1.65 13.59 9.64
CA GLY A 73 2.75 14.46 9.26
C GLY A 73 2.63 15.05 7.85
N GLU A 74 3.77 15.50 7.33
CA GLU A 74 3.86 16.20 6.03
C GLU A 74 3.85 15.25 4.82
N ARG A 75 4.02 13.94 5.04
CA ARG A 75 4.09 12.95 3.95
C ARG A 75 2.81 12.94 3.13
N ALA A 76 2.96 12.94 1.81
CA ALA A 76 1.81 12.94 0.91
C ALA A 76 1.05 11.61 0.95
N ALA A 77 -0.17 11.64 0.41
CA ALA A 77 -0.97 10.46 0.15
C ALA A 77 -0.98 10.23 -1.36
N VAL A 78 -0.81 8.99 -1.81
CA VAL A 78 -0.64 8.69 -3.24
C VAL A 78 -1.46 7.51 -3.70
N VAL A 79 -1.79 7.57 -5.00
CA VAL A 79 -2.20 6.42 -5.81
C VAL A 79 -1.09 6.16 -6.81
N VAL A 80 -0.68 4.91 -6.97
CA VAL A 80 0.28 4.47 -7.97
C VAL A 80 -0.39 3.44 -8.87
N GLU A 81 -0.18 3.54 -10.18
CA GLU A 81 -0.48 2.48 -11.11
C GLU A 81 0.84 1.89 -11.61
N ALA A 82 0.99 0.57 -11.50
CA ALA A 82 2.19 -0.14 -11.94
C ALA A 82 1.77 -1.53 -12.44
N ASP A 83 2.25 -1.92 -13.62
CA ASP A 83 1.97 -3.22 -14.24
C ASP A 83 0.49 -3.64 -14.19
N SER A 84 -0.39 -2.70 -14.58
CA SER A 84 -1.86 -2.84 -14.59
C SER A 84 -2.50 -3.08 -13.21
N ARG A 85 -1.84 -2.74 -12.11
CA ARG A 85 -2.39 -2.77 -10.74
C ARG A 85 -2.35 -1.39 -10.13
N TRP A 86 -3.17 -1.18 -9.11
CA TRP A 86 -3.27 0.07 -8.38
C TRP A 86 -2.76 -0.11 -6.96
N TYR A 87 -2.03 0.85 -6.43
CA TYR A 87 -1.51 0.87 -5.07
C TYR A 87 -1.93 2.19 -4.42
N VAL A 88 -2.52 2.13 -3.23
CA VAL A 88 -3.04 3.32 -2.52
C VAL A 88 -2.44 3.35 -1.14
N GLY A 89 -1.79 4.46 -0.76
CA GLY A 89 -1.08 4.52 0.51
C GLY A 89 -0.21 5.75 0.75
N PRO A 90 0.63 5.72 1.80
CA PRO A 90 1.49 6.82 2.18
C PRO A 90 2.68 6.96 1.24
N ASP A 91 3.06 8.20 0.99
CA ASP A 91 4.24 8.53 0.22
C ASP A 91 5.50 8.57 1.11
N ASN A 92 5.96 7.39 1.52
CA ASN A 92 7.09 7.24 2.42
C ASN A 92 8.18 6.29 1.91
N GLY A 93 8.03 5.80 0.67
CA GLY A 93 8.89 4.80 0.04
C GLY A 93 8.27 3.41 -0.04
N LEU A 94 7.11 3.15 0.58
CA LEU A 94 6.43 1.85 0.52
C LEU A 94 6.20 1.34 -0.92
N PHE A 95 6.05 2.25 -1.88
CA PHE A 95 5.87 1.94 -3.31
C PHE A 95 7.14 1.99 -4.16
N GLU A 96 8.31 2.20 -3.55
CA GLU A 96 9.58 2.34 -4.29
C GLU A 96 9.87 1.14 -5.19
N LEU A 97 9.81 -0.08 -4.64
CA LEU A 97 10.25 -1.26 -5.39
C LEU A 97 9.25 -1.65 -6.49
N VAL A 98 7.95 -1.36 -6.30
CA VAL A 98 6.94 -1.59 -7.35
C VAL A 98 7.09 -0.58 -8.48
N THR A 99 7.32 0.70 -8.18
CA THR A 99 7.52 1.71 -9.23
C THR A 99 8.86 1.52 -9.94
N ARG A 100 9.93 1.19 -9.22
CA ARG A 100 11.27 0.97 -9.79
C ARG A 100 11.30 -0.17 -10.82
N ARG A 101 10.47 -1.21 -10.63
CA ARG A 101 10.46 -2.42 -11.48
C ARG A 101 9.43 -2.39 -12.59
N ALA A 102 8.41 -1.55 -12.47
CA ALA A 102 7.39 -1.42 -13.50
C ALA A 102 7.94 -0.71 -14.75
N ASP A 103 7.41 -1.08 -15.92
CA ASP A 103 7.82 -0.46 -17.20
C ASP A 103 7.42 1.02 -17.26
N ARG A 104 6.17 1.33 -16.86
CA ARG A 104 5.59 2.68 -16.95
C ARG A 104 4.72 3.01 -15.74
N PRO A 105 5.31 3.21 -14.55
CA PRO A 105 4.55 3.57 -13.36
C PRO A 105 3.96 4.98 -13.51
N ARG A 106 2.73 5.17 -13.04
CA ARG A 106 2.09 6.48 -12.91
C ARG A 106 1.77 6.75 -11.44
N THR A 107 1.91 7.99 -10.99
CA THR A 107 1.65 8.36 -9.60
C THR A 107 0.79 9.61 -9.52
N TRP A 108 -0.23 9.57 -8.69
CA TRP A 108 -1.11 10.69 -8.39
C TRP A 108 -1.00 11.06 -6.91
N GLU A 109 -0.92 12.36 -6.64
CA GLU A 109 -1.05 12.88 -5.29
C GLU A 109 -2.51 13.07 -4.91
N ILE A 110 -2.95 12.41 -3.85
CA ILE A 110 -4.27 12.59 -3.28
C ILE A 110 -4.33 13.94 -2.55
N SER A 111 -4.72 14.97 -3.29
CA SER A 111 -4.80 16.35 -2.80
C SER A 111 -6.12 16.67 -2.09
N ALA A 112 -7.18 15.92 -2.39
CA ALA A 112 -8.48 16.10 -1.74
C ALA A 112 -8.45 15.43 -0.36
N ARG A 113 -8.44 16.25 0.70
CA ARG A 113 -8.55 15.77 2.08
C ARG A 113 -9.99 15.97 2.57
N PRO A 114 -10.62 14.98 3.21
CA PRO A 114 -11.90 15.17 3.88
C PRO A 114 -11.82 16.27 4.94
N GLU A 115 -12.93 16.99 5.17
CA GLU A 115 -13.00 18.04 6.20
C GLU A 115 -12.68 17.49 7.60
N ALA A 116 -13.11 16.25 7.89
CA ALA A 116 -12.80 15.54 9.12
C ALA A 116 -11.84 14.39 8.84
N ILE A 117 -10.53 14.66 8.94
CA ILE A 117 -9.48 13.65 8.84
C ILE A 117 -8.83 13.44 10.22
N SER A 118 -8.75 12.19 10.69
CA SER A 118 -8.02 11.87 11.92
C SER A 118 -6.53 12.09 11.71
N ALA A 119 -5.88 12.73 12.69
CA ALA A 119 -4.42 12.87 12.69
C ALA A 119 -3.68 11.52 12.76
N SER A 120 -4.34 10.46 13.24
CA SER A 120 -3.69 9.17 13.52
C SER A 120 -4.18 8.00 12.64
N PHE A 121 -5.20 8.19 11.80
CA PHE A 121 -5.73 7.05 11.03
C PHE A 121 -6.16 7.34 9.59
N HIS A 122 -5.20 7.81 8.80
CA HIS A 122 -5.37 8.02 7.36
C HIS A 122 -5.70 6.74 6.57
N GLY A 123 -5.42 5.55 7.12
CA GLY A 123 -5.87 4.26 6.56
C GLY A 123 -7.38 4.23 6.33
N ARG A 124 -8.15 4.61 7.35
CA ARG A 124 -9.61 4.69 7.32
C ARG A 124 -10.11 5.93 6.58
N ASP A 125 -9.51 7.09 6.86
CA ASP A 125 -10.10 8.37 6.47
C ASP A 125 -9.71 8.84 5.06
N LEU A 126 -8.59 8.34 4.51
CA LEU A 126 -8.05 8.83 3.25
C LEU A 126 -7.79 7.70 2.24
N PHE A 127 -7.09 6.65 2.67
CA PHE A 127 -6.70 5.56 1.77
C PHE A 127 -7.87 4.63 1.43
N ALA A 128 -8.71 4.26 2.42
CA ALA A 128 -9.89 3.44 2.17
C ALA A 128 -10.89 4.12 1.20
N PRO A 129 -11.25 5.41 1.36
CA PRO A 129 -12.09 6.08 0.38
C PRO A 129 -11.50 6.13 -1.02
N ALA A 130 -10.22 6.47 -1.15
CA ALA A 130 -9.54 6.51 -2.45
C ALA A 130 -9.55 5.13 -3.14
N ALA A 131 -9.24 4.06 -2.39
CA ALA A 131 -9.27 2.69 -2.92
C ALA A 131 -10.70 2.24 -3.30
N GLY A 132 -11.71 2.59 -2.51
CA GLY A 132 -13.10 2.26 -2.80
C GLY A 132 -13.62 2.93 -4.07
N LEU A 133 -13.31 4.23 -4.27
CA LEU A 133 -13.68 4.96 -5.48
C LEU A 133 -12.99 4.38 -6.72
N LEU A 134 -11.68 4.11 -6.64
CA LEU A 134 -10.95 3.42 -7.70
C LEU A 134 -11.57 2.07 -8.07
N ALA A 135 -12.02 1.31 -7.06
CA ALA A 135 -12.65 0.00 -7.28
C ALA A 135 -13.99 0.07 -8.01
N ARG A 136 -14.63 1.25 -8.02
CA ARG A 136 -15.84 1.54 -8.79
C ARG A 136 -15.56 2.04 -10.21
N GLY A 137 -14.28 2.17 -10.59
CA GLY A 137 -13.88 2.72 -11.89
C GLY A 137 -13.81 4.24 -11.94
N GLU A 138 -13.87 4.92 -10.79
CA GLU A 138 -13.57 6.36 -10.73
C GLU A 138 -12.09 6.61 -11.07
N PRO A 139 -11.75 7.75 -11.68
CA PRO A 139 -10.35 8.10 -11.91
C PRO A 139 -9.59 8.28 -10.58
N PRO A 140 -8.26 8.13 -10.58
CA PRO A 140 -7.44 8.36 -9.38
C PRO A 140 -7.74 9.71 -8.75
N ALA A 141 -8.08 9.69 -7.47
CA ALA A 141 -8.33 10.90 -6.70
C ALA A 141 -7.01 11.66 -6.54
N GLY A 142 -6.78 12.68 -7.38
CA GLY A 142 -5.54 13.45 -7.27
C GLY A 142 -5.03 14.07 -8.56
N ARG A 143 -3.87 14.72 -8.43
CA ARG A 143 -3.13 15.28 -9.56
C ARG A 143 -2.01 14.33 -9.95
N LEU A 144 -1.88 14.06 -11.26
CA LEU A 144 -0.77 13.29 -11.79
C LEU A 144 0.54 14.02 -11.46
N ARG A 145 1.51 13.29 -10.90
CA ARG A 145 2.86 13.77 -10.62
C ARG A 145 3.78 13.51 -11.82
N PRO A 146 4.84 14.33 -12.02
CA PRO A 146 5.88 14.04 -12.99
C PRO A 146 6.55 12.68 -12.73
N GLU A 147 7.08 12.06 -13.78
CA GLU A 147 7.89 10.84 -13.65
C GLU A 147 9.17 11.09 -12.85
N GLY A 148 9.66 10.05 -12.17
CA GLY A 148 10.90 10.10 -11.38
C GLY A 148 10.78 10.80 -10.02
N VAL A 149 9.59 11.30 -9.67
CA VAL A 149 9.27 11.70 -8.30
C VAL A 149 9.06 10.40 -7.50
N PHE A 150 9.69 10.31 -6.32
CA PHE A 150 9.82 9.09 -5.48
C PHE A 150 10.84 8.11 -6.03
N ARG A 151 12.08 8.41 -5.64
CA ARG A 151 13.16 7.44 -5.65
C ARG A 151 13.70 7.46 -4.23
N ARG A 152 13.70 6.31 -3.57
CA ARG A 152 14.63 5.99 -2.48
C ARG A 152 15.87 5.35 -3.12
N PRO A 153 16.72 6.11 -3.85
CA PRO A 153 17.90 5.55 -4.51
C PRO A 153 18.90 4.97 -3.49
N ASP A 154 18.79 5.40 -2.24
CA ASP A 154 19.51 4.87 -1.09
C ASP A 154 19.08 3.45 -0.71
N TRP A 155 17.90 2.99 -1.15
CA TRP A 155 17.46 1.62 -0.92
C TRP A 155 18.02 0.70 -2.01
N PRO A 156 18.73 -0.40 -1.63
CA PRO A 156 19.32 -1.31 -2.60
C PRO A 156 18.24 -2.00 -3.46
N ASP A 157 18.63 -2.63 -4.56
CA ASP A 157 17.71 -3.54 -5.27
C ASP A 157 17.57 -4.88 -4.55
N ASP A 158 18.65 -5.28 -3.86
CA ASP A 158 18.73 -6.48 -3.05
C ASP A 158 18.97 -6.17 -1.57
N LEU A 159 17.95 -6.44 -0.74
CA LEU A 159 18.05 -6.25 0.71
C LEU A 159 18.61 -7.49 1.39
N ALA A 160 19.85 -7.44 1.90
CA ALA A 160 20.51 -8.59 2.53
C ALA A 160 20.02 -8.87 3.97
N GLU A 161 18.71 -8.85 4.21
CA GLU A 161 18.11 -8.93 5.55
C GLU A 161 16.89 -9.86 5.60
N ILE A 162 16.50 -10.23 6.82
CA ILE A 162 15.20 -10.86 7.09
C ILE A 162 14.16 -9.74 7.09
N VAL A 163 13.23 -9.81 6.15
CA VAL A 163 12.19 -8.77 5.98
C VAL A 163 10.89 -9.15 6.67
N TYR A 164 10.67 -10.43 6.99
CA TYR A 164 9.47 -10.89 7.68
C TYR A 164 9.71 -12.21 8.43
N ILE A 165 8.98 -12.44 9.52
CA ILE A 165 9.03 -13.68 10.32
C ILE A 165 7.65 -14.35 10.26
N LEU A 166 7.59 -15.55 9.69
CA LEU A 166 6.39 -16.38 9.61
C LEU A 166 6.19 -17.17 10.90
N ALA A 167 4.96 -17.23 11.43
CA ALA A 167 4.64 -18.12 12.54
C ALA A 167 4.35 -19.57 12.05
N PRO A 168 4.83 -20.63 12.75
CA PRO A 168 5.68 -20.63 13.92
C PRO A 168 7.17 -20.81 13.53
N GLY A 169 7.94 -19.71 13.44
CA GLY A 169 9.41 -19.72 13.38
C GLY A 169 10.05 -19.72 11.99
N GLY A 170 9.27 -19.60 10.91
CA GLY A 170 9.81 -19.37 9.57
C GLY A 170 10.34 -17.95 9.42
N THR A 171 11.31 -17.72 8.54
CA THR A 171 11.76 -16.37 8.18
C THR A 171 11.76 -16.21 6.68
N LEU A 172 11.35 -15.03 6.21
CA LEU A 172 11.45 -14.60 4.83
C LEU A 172 12.59 -13.59 4.76
N SER A 173 13.67 -14.00 4.10
CA SER A 173 14.70 -13.08 3.62
C SER A 173 14.40 -12.66 2.19
N TRP A 174 14.91 -11.50 1.80
CA TRP A 174 14.75 -11.00 0.44
C TRP A 174 15.21 -12.00 -0.63
N ARG A 175 16.33 -12.67 -0.42
CA ARG A 175 16.87 -13.67 -1.36
C ARG A 175 15.89 -14.82 -1.60
N ARG A 176 15.14 -15.23 -0.57
CA ARG A 176 14.09 -16.25 -0.71
C ARG A 176 12.87 -15.68 -1.44
N LEU A 177 12.52 -14.42 -1.21
CA LEU A 177 11.40 -13.77 -1.88
C LEU A 177 11.62 -13.63 -3.39
N CYS A 178 12.85 -13.35 -3.85
CA CYS A 178 13.16 -13.28 -5.29
C CYS A 178 13.04 -14.62 -6.03
N SER A 179 13.03 -15.74 -5.31
CA SER A 179 12.92 -17.08 -5.88
C SER A 179 11.50 -17.64 -5.93
N LEU A 180 10.52 -16.87 -5.43
CA LEU A 180 9.09 -17.18 -5.48
C LEU A 180 8.46 -16.60 -6.76
#